data_AF-A0A7R8VMM0-F1
#
_entry.id   AF-A0A7R8VMM0-F1
#
_cell.length_a   1.000
_cell.length_b   1.000
_cell.length_c   1.000
_cell.angle_alpha   90.00
_cell.angle_beta   90.00
_cell.angle_gamma   90.00
#
_symmetry.space_group_name_H-M   'P 1'
#
loop_
_entity.id
_entity.type
_entity.pdbx_description
1 polymer ?
#
loop_
_entity_poly.entity_id
_entity_poly.type
_entity_poly.pdbx_seq_one_letter_code
_entity_poly.pdbx_strand_id
1 'polypeptide(L)'
;MDAVLDNVAYSLYNGQLPLEWRRLTPATCKNLGGWMDYFLQRISQYMSWCVSGEPLVMWLSGLHIPESYLTALVQIACRKNGWPLDRSTLYTTVSMYRNADDVEQRPDMVRMLAIGSKRIGI
;
A
#
# COMPACT_ATOMS: atom_id res chain seq x y z
N MET A 1 -15.16 -16.50 31.57
CA MET A 1 -14.33 -16.75 30.36
C MET A 1 -14.60 -15.61 29.41
N ASP A 2 -13.54 -14.99 28.91
CA ASP A 2 -13.66 -13.89 27.95
C ASP A 2 -13.74 -14.48 26.54
N ALA A 3 -14.95 -14.46 25.97
CA ALA A 3 -15.24 -15.07 24.69
C ALA A 3 -14.40 -14.47 23.54
N VAL A 4 -13.99 -13.20 23.64
CA VAL A 4 -13.14 -12.56 22.65
C VAL A 4 -11.73 -13.14 22.70
N LEU A 5 -11.16 -13.22 23.90
CA LEU A 5 -9.83 -13.78 24.10
C LEU A 5 -9.77 -15.26 23.68
N ASP A 6 -10.81 -16.04 24.00
CA ASP A 6 -10.92 -17.43 23.58
C ASP A 6 -10.98 -17.57 22.05
N ASN A 7 -11.72 -16.68 21.37
CA ASN A 7 -11.76 -16.65 19.91
C ASN A 7 -10.40 -16.29 19.30
N VAL A 8 -9.72 -15.28 19.85
CA VAL A 8 -8.38 -14.89 19.41
C VAL A 8 -7.40 -16.06 19.57
N ALA A 9 -7.38 -16.72 20.74
CA ALA A 9 -6.52 -17.87 20.99
C ALA A 9 -6.79 -19.01 19.99
N TYR A 10 -8.06 -19.32 19.73
CA TYR A 10 -8.46 -20.34 18.75
C TYR A 10 -8.02 -19.99 17.33
N SER A 11 -8.22 -18.74 16.88
CA SER A 11 -7.79 -18.30 15.55
C SER A 11 -6.27 -18.35 15.39
N LEU A 12 -5.52 -17.90 16.40
CA LEU A 12 -4.06 -17.94 16.38
C LEU A 12 -3.53 -19.38 16.31
N TYR A 13 -4.08 -20.28 17.12
CA TYR A 13 -3.71 -21.71 17.11
C TYR A 13 -3.93 -22.35 15.73
N ASN A 14 -5.02 -21.99 15.05
CA ASN A 14 -5.35 -22.52 13.72
C ASN A 14 -4.71 -21.74 12.55
N GLY A 15 -3.83 -20.77 12.83
CA GLY A 15 -3.18 -19.96 11.78
C GLY A 15 -4.13 -19.06 11.00
N GLN A 16 -5.26 -18.67 11.60
CA GLN A 16 -6.27 -17.79 11.03
C GLN A 16 -6.15 -16.38 11.61
N LEU A 17 -6.47 -15.38 10.80
CA LEU A 17 -6.56 -14.00 11.29
C LEU A 17 -7.78 -13.86 12.23
N PRO A 18 -7.60 -13.47 13.50
CA PRO A 18 -8.70 -13.28 14.43
C PRO A 18 -9.72 -12.26 13.90
N LEU A 19 -11.00 -12.47 14.22
CA LEU A 19 -12.09 -11.63 13.74
C LEU A 19 -11.93 -10.17 14.19
N GLU A 20 -11.50 -9.95 15.44
CA GLU A 20 -11.31 -8.60 15.98
C GLU A 20 -10.24 -7.82 15.22
N TRP A 21 -9.16 -8.47 14.79
CA TRP A 21 -8.11 -7.82 14.00
C TRP A 21 -8.58 -7.59 12.57
N ARG A 22 -9.30 -8.55 11.99
CA ARG A 22 -9.82 -8.44 10.63
C ARG A 22 -10.69 -7.20 10.44
N ARG A 23 -11.50 -6.83 11.44
CA ARG A 23 -12.36 -5.63 11.42
C ARG A 23 -11.57 -4.31 11.30
N LEU A 24 -10.31 -4.31 11.71
CA LEU A 24 -9.43 -3.14 11.69
C LEU A 24 -8.47 -3.14 10.49
N THR A 25 -8.53 -4.17 9.66
CA THR A 25 -7.63 -4.36 8.52
C THR A 25 -8.38 -4.25 7.20
N PRO A 26 -7.71 -3.83 6.11
CA PRO A 26 -8.27 -3.98 4.78
C PRO A 26 -8.69 -5.43 4.50
N ALA A 27 -9.71 -5.60 3.66
CA ALA A 27 -10.20 -6.92 3.26
C ALA A 27 -9.04 -7.79 2.75
N THR A 28 -8.86 -8.97 3.36
CA THR A 28 -7.72 -9.85 3.08
C THR A 28 -8.13 -11.31 3.09
N CYS A 29 -7.64 -12.06 2.12
CA CYS A 29 -7.77 -13.51 2.03
C CYS A 29 -6.52 -14.24 2.52
N LYS A 30 -5.57 -13.53 3.16
CA LYS A 30 -4.32 -14.12 3.67
C LYS A 30 -4.59 -14.94 4.94
N ASN A 31 -3.85 -16.03 5.10
CA ASN A 31 -3.74 -16.70 6.39
C ASN A 31 -2.94 -15.84 7.38
N LEU A 32 -2.87 -16.24 8.65
CA LEU A 32 -2.20 -15.46 9.69
C LEU A 32 -0.74 -15.17 9.33
N GLY A 33 0.03 -16.17 8.88
CA GLY A 33 1.44 -15.99 8.51
C GLY A 33 1.63 -14.96 7.40
N GLY A 34 0.94 -15.14 6.27
CA GLY A 34 1.04 -14.19 5.16
C GLY A 34 0.49 -12.79 5.51
N TRP A 35 -0.49 -12.71 6.42
CA TRP A 35 -0.96 -11.42 6.93
C TRP A 35 0.08 -10.74 7.83
N MET A 36 0.77 -11.49 8.70
CA MET A 36 1.85 -10.98 9.55
C MET A 36 3.01 -10.44 8.71
N ASP A 37 3.44 -11.16 7.68
CA ASP A 37 4.50 -10.71 6.77
C ASP A 37 4.10 -9.39 6.08
N TYR A 38 2.88 -9.34 5.54
CA TYR A 38 2.33 -8.13 4.93
C TYR A 38 2.24 -6.97 5.94
N PHE A 39 1.83 -7.24 7.18
CA PHE A 39 1.70 -6.23 8.24
C PHE A 39 3.06 -5.67 8.67
N LEU A 40 4.07 -6.53 8.83
CA LEU A 40 5.44 -6.11 9.15
C LEU A 40 6.06 -5.29 8.02
N GLN A 41 5.87 -5.70 6.77
CA GLN A 41 6.32 -4.93 5.61
C GLN A 41 5.66 -3.54 5.56
N ARG A 42 4.37 -3.47 5.88
CA ARG A 42 3.62 -2.21 5.96
C ARG A 42 4.17 -1.28 7.05
N ILE A 43 4.46 -1.82 8.24
CA ILE A 43 5.10 -1.05 9.32
C ILE A 43 6.47 -0.53 8.86
N SER A 44 7.29 -1.39 8.24
CA SER A 44 8.60 -1.01 7.73
C SER A 44 8.51 0.15 6.73
N GLN A 45 7.56 0.11 5.78
CA GLN A 45 7.32 1.21 4.86
C GLN A 45 6.99 2.52 5.57
N TYR A 46 6.06 2.52 6.53
CA TYR A 46 5.70 3.75 7.25
C TYR A 46 6.84 4.27 8.11
N MET A 47 7.56 3.39 8.80
CA MET A 47 8.72 3.80 9.61
C MET A 47 9.81 4.42 8.73
N SER A 48 10.13 3.79 7.60
CA SER A 48 11.06 4.36 6.62
C SER A 48 10.57 5.69 6.07
N TRP A 49 9.27 5.84 5.80
CA TRP A 49 8.71 7.11 5.34
C TRP A 49 8.83 8.20 6.41
N CYS A 50 8.50 7.90 7.66
CA CYS A 50 8.61 8.85 8.77
C CYS A 50 10.05 9.35 8.98
N VAL A 51 11.05 8.48 8.80
CA VAL A 51 12.46 8.82 9.04
C VAL A 51 13.11 9.48 7.82
N SER A 52 12.91 8.92 6.63
CA SER A 52 13.66 9.30 5.42
C SER A 52 12.84 10.13 4.42
N GLY A 53 11.56 10.37 4.68
CA GLY A 53 10.64 11.03 3.76
C GLY A 53 10.01 10.07 2.75
N GLU A 54 9.24 10.63 1.82
CA GLU A 54 8.47 9.85 0.83
C GLU A 54 9.40 8.93 0.00
N PRO A 55 9.14 7.61 -0.05
CA PRO A 55 9.97 6.69 -0.82
C PRO A 55 9.88 6.96 -2.31
N LEU A 56 10.95 6.65 -3.04
CA LEU A 56 11.00 6.76 -4.49
C LEU A 56 10.01 5.81 -5.19
N VAL A 57 9.88 4.59 -4.64
CA VAL A 57 8.89 3.60 -5.07
C VAL A 57 7.94 3.35 -3.91
N MET A 58 6.68 3.74 -4.08
CA MET A 58 5.64 3.52 -3.08
C MET A 58 4.96 2.17 -3.30
N TRP A 59 4.93 1.30 -2.29
CA TRP A 59 4.11 0.09 -2.34
C TRP A 59 2.66 0.44 -1.97
N LEU A 60 1.88 0.74 -3.02
CA LEU A 60 0.50 1.24 -2.93
C LEU A 60 -0.42 0.32 -2.14
N SER A 61 -0.30 -1.00 -2.30
CA SER A 61 -1.17 -1.93 -1.59
C SER A 61 -0.83 -2.05 -0.10
N GLY A 62 0.29 -1.51 0.38
CA GLY A 62 0.57 -1.36 1.81
C GLY A 62 -0.08 -0.12 2.45
N LEU A 63 -0.61 0.80 1.64
CA LEU A 63 -1.29 1.99 2.14
C LEU A 63 -2.64 1.64 2.77
N HIS A 64 -3.05 2.39 3.79
CA HIS A 64 -4.39 2.21 4.36
C HIS A 64 -5.48 2.65 3.40
N ILE A 65 -5.25 3.80 2.75
CA ILE A 65 -6.15 4.45 1.79
C ILE A 65 -5.28 4.94 0.62
N PRO A 66 -5.02 4.08 -0.39
CA PRO A 66 -4.18 4.45 -1.53
C PRO A 66 -4.76 5.61 -2.36
N GLU A 67 -6.09 5.75 -2.42
CA GLU A 67 -6.78 6.79 -3.19
C GLU A 67 -6.42 8.20 -2.71
N SER A 68 -6.28 8.39 -1.40
CA SER A 68 -5.87 9.66 -0.82
C SER A 68 -4.46 10.06 -1.26
N TYR A 69 -3.54 9.09 -1.32
CA TYR A 69 -2.18 9.32 -1.80
C TYR A 69 -2.16 9.69 -3.29
N LEU A 70 -2.89 8.97 -4.12
CA LEU A 70 -3.04 9.27 -5.55
C LEU A 70 -3.61 10.68 -5.78
N THR A 71 -4.63 11.05 -5.01
CA THR A 71 -5.25 12.39 -5.06
C THR A 71 -4.25 13.47 -4.68
N ALA A 72 -3.47 13.27 -3.61
CA ALA A 72 -2.42 14.20 -3.22
C ALA A 72 -1.37 14.38 -4.33
N LEU A 73 -0.96 13.29 -5.00
CA LEU A 73 -0.04 13.37 -6.14
C LEU A 73 -0.58 14.20 -7.30
N VAL A 74 -1.86 14.01 -7.66
CA VAL A 74 -2.52 14.85 -8.69
C VAL A 74 -2.49 16.31 -8.25
N GLN A 75 -2.86 16.61 -7.01
CA GLN A 75 -2.86 17.98 -6.50
C GLN A 75 -1.48 18.64 -6.54
N ILE A 76 -0.42 17.91 -6.16
CA ILE A 76 0.95 18.42 -6.22
C ILE A 76 1.34 18.69 -7.68
N ALA A 77 0.97 17.82 -8.62
CA ALA A 77 1.21 18.03 -10.06
C ALA A 77 0.44 19.22 -10.63
N CYS A 78 -0.84 19.35 -10.31
CA CYS A 78 -1.66 20.50 -10.72
C CYS A 78 -1.06 21.80 -10.20
N ARG A 79 -0.63 21.85 -8.93
CA ARG A 79 0.00 23.05 -8.34
C ARG A 79 1.33 23.39 -9.01
N LYS A 80 2.16 22.39 -9.31
CA LYS A 80 3.47 22.60 -9.96
C LYS A 80 3.33 23.11 -11.40
N ASN A 81 2.32 22.62 -12.14
CA ASN A 81 2.13 22.95 -13.55
C ASN A 81 1.08 24.04 -13.80
N GLY A 82 0.39 24.53 -12.76
CA GLY A 82 -0.72 25.47 -12.89
C GLY A 82 -1.96 24.89 -13.57
N TRP A 83 -2.15 23.56 -13.50
CA TRP A 83 -3.27 22.90 -14.16
C TRP A 83 -4.56 22.92 -13.34
N PRO A 84 -5.73 23.06 -13.99
CA PRO A 84 -7.03 22.90 -13.34
C PRO A 84 -7.23 21.44 -12.87
N LEU A 85 -7.59 21.26 -11.59
CA LEU A 85 -7.79 19.94 -10.98
C LEU A 85 -8.96 19.18 -11.62
N ASP A 86 -10.03 19.90 -11.98
CA ASP A 86 -11.26 19.38 -12.61
C ASP A 86 -11.02 18.81 -14.01
N ARG A 87 -9.90 19.15 -14.66
CA ARG A 87 -9.52 18.62 -15.98
C ARG A 87 -8.29 17.73 -15.95
N SER A 88 -7.79 17.40 -14.77
CA SER A 88 -6.61 16.57 -14.58
C SER A 88 -7.01 15.12 -14.31
N THR A 89 -6.37 14.16 -14.99
CA THR A 89 -6.62 12.73 -14.79
C THR A 89 -5.31 11.98 -14.56
N LEU A 90 -5.39 10.84 -13.88
CA LEU A 90 -4.26 9.94 -13.67
C LEU A 90 -4.14 8.97 -14.84
N TYR A 91 -2.91 8.77 -15.32
CA TYR A 91 -2.58 7.71 -16.24
C TYR A 91 -1.41 6.90 -15.68
N THR A 92 -1.49 5.59 -15.79
CA THR A 92 -0.48 4.66 -15.29
C THR A 92 0.16 3.93 -16.46
N THR A 93 1.49 3.80 -16.41
CA THR A 93 2.25 3.00 -17.37
C THR A 93 2.96 1.87 -16.63
N VAL A 94 3.05 0.71 -17.28
CA VAL A 94 3.82 -0.41 -16.77
C VAL A 94 5.30 -0.14 -16.99
N SER A 95 6.07 -0.17 -15.89
CA SER A 95 7.52 0.00 -15.94
C SER A 95 8.22 -1.26 -16.49
N MET A 96 9.40 -1.07 -17.08
CA MET A 96 10.31 -2.18 -17.39
C MET A 96 11.11 -2.64 -16.16
N TYR A 97 11.19 -1.81 -15.11
CA TYR A 97 11.86 -2.14 -13.85
C TYR A 97 11.13 -3.29 -13.15
N ARG A 98 11.91 -4.22 -12.59
CA ARG A 98 11.40 -5.37 -11.85
C ARG A 98 11.56 -5.20 -10.35
N ASN A 99 12.64 -4.56 -9.92
CA ASN A 99 12.91 -4.28 -8.51
C ASN A 99 12.76 -2.79 -8.23
N ALA A 100 12.44 -2.46 -6.98
CA ALA A 100 12.36 -1.07 -6.53
C ALA A 100 13.73 -0.37 -6.56
N ASP A 101 14.80 -1.12 -6.28
CA ASP A 101 16.17 -0.60 -6.24
C ASP A 101 16.72 -0.20 -7.62
N ASP A 102 16.11 -0.72 -8.70
CA ASP A 102 16.47 -0.38 -10.08
C ASP A 102 15.97 1.03 -10.47
N VAL A 103 15.09 1.63 -9.66
CA VAL A 103 14.58 2.99 -9.88
C VAL A 103 15.50 3.96 -9.14
N GLU A 104 16.38 4.63 -9.87
CA GLU A 104 17.34 5.58 -9.26
C GLU A 104 16.81 7.01 -9.16
N GLN A 105 15.82 7.37 -9.98
CA GLN A 105 15.34 8.75 -10.10
C GLN A 105 13.83 8.82 -10.03
N ARG A 106 13.32 9.88 -9.37
CA ARG A 106 11.90 10.20 -9.36
C ARG A 106 11.46 10.46 -10.80
N PRO A 107 10.47 9.74 -11.33
CA PRO A 107 9.92 10.05 -12.64
C PRO A 107 9.42 11.49 -12.66
N ASP A 108 9.49 12.15 -13.81
CA ASP A 108 8.77 13.40 -14.00
C ASP A 108 7.32 13.19 -13.57
N MET A 109 6.81 14.05 -12.68
CA MET A 109 5.56 13.88 -11.91
C MET A 109 4.30 13.49 -12.72
N VAL A 110 4.38 13.55 -14.05
CA VAL A 110 3.35 13.12 -15.01
C VAL A 110 3.36 11.59 -15.24
N ARG A 111 4.31 10.84 -14.68
CA ARG A 111 4.40 9.37 -14.84
C ARG A 111 4.41 8.66 -13.50
N MET A 112 3.25 8.11 -13.13
CA MET A 112 3.21 7.10 -12.09
C MET A 112 3.69 5.77 -12.67
N LEU A 113 4.91 5.35 -12.29
CA LEU A 113 5.42 4.03 -12.60
C LEU A 113 4.85 3.03 -11.59
N ALA A 114 3.91 2.20 -12.03
CA ALA A 114 3.53 1.02 -11.26
C ALA A 114 4.55 -0.09 -11.56
N ILE A 115 5.36 -0.46 -10.57
CA ILE A 115 6.16 -1.69 -10.65
C ILE A 115 5.18 -2.85 -10.46
N GLY A 116 4.84 -3.51 -11.55
CA GLY A 116 3.82 -4.55 -11.58
C GLY A 116 4.26 -5.80 -10.80
N SER A 117 3.60 -6.08 -9.68
CA SER A 117 3.48 -7.45 -9.17
C SER A 117 2.27 -8.11 -9.83
N LYS A 118 2.51 -9.20 -10.55
CA LYS A 118 1.54 -9.92 -11.38
C LYS A 118 0.66 -10.83 -10.50
N ARG A 119 -0.66 -10.52 -10.48
CA ARG A 119 -1.88 -11.34 -10.16
C ARG A 119 -2.10 -11.91 -8.74
N ILE A 120 -3.31 -11.67 -8.20
CA ILE A 120 -4.48 -12.58 -7.96
C ILE A 120 -5.68 -11.59 -7.91
N GLY A 121 -6.77 -11.66 -8.67
CA GLY A 121 -7.65 -12.80 -8.96
C GLY A 121 -8.95 -12.58 -8.16
N ILE A 122 -10.02 -12.17 -8.87
CA ILE A 122 -11.41 -11.82 -8.44
C ILE A 122 -11.58 -10.69 -7.42
#